data_AF-A0A7I4Y9X4-F1
#
_entry.id   AF-A0A7I4Y9X4-F1
#
_cell.length_a   1.000
_cell.length_b   1.000
_cell.length_c   1.000
_cell.angle_alpha   90.00
_cell.angle_beta   90.00
_cell.angle_gamma   90.00
#
_symmetry.space_group_name_H-M   'P 1'
#
loop_
_entity.id
_entity.type
_entity.pdbx_description
1 polymer ?
#
loop_
_entity_poly.entity_id
_entity_poly.type
_entity_poly.pdbx_seq_one_letter_code
_entity_poly.pdbx_strand_id
1 'polypeptide(L)'
;MLANARSLYRLAADPNFERRFAANLQLQQDFRWRPCYAVLKANLLFAFNKQDDPEPPFLLLIIEDCFIELCDENKLGKDFTFEIKYKTTGRSFIFAAEDFKTLERWVSLLTITPIDYMLLSKQSFAEQIERIEASEMSSESGTKS
;
A
#
# COMPACT_ATOMS: atom_id res chain seq x y z
N MET A 1 3.23 -14.03 -10.05
CA MET A 1 4.05 -13.55 -11.18
C MET A 1 5.14 -12.66 -10.58
N LEU A 2 6.38 -13.13 -10.47
CA LEU A 2 7.46 -12.32 -9.88
C LEU A 2 7.87 -11.25 -10.91
N ALA A 3 7.40 -10.02 -10.73
CA ALA A 3 7.88 -8.90 -11.52
C ALA A 3 9.40 -8.78 -11.31
N ASN A 4 10.17 -8.75 -12.39
CA ASN A 4 11.61 -8.48 -12.28
C ASN A 4 11.83 -7.07 -11.69
N ALA A 5 12.92 -6.85 -10.95
CA ALA A 5 13.21 -5.58 -10.29
C ALA A 5 13.19 -4.38 -11.26
N ARG A 6 13.54 -4.61 -12.53
CA ARG A 6 13.51 -3.60 -13.61
C ARG A 6 12.10 -3.18 -14.02
N SER A 7 11.11 -4.06 -13.90
CA SER A 7 9.70 -3.74 -14.11
C SER A 7 9.14 -2.91 -12.95
N LEU A 8 9.55 -3.21 -11.71
CA LEU A 8 9.15 -2.45 -10.53
C LEU A 8 9.77 -1.04 -10.52
N TYR A 9 11.03 -0.91 -10.92
CA TYR A 9 11.66 0.39 -11.13
C TYR A 9 10.94 1.21 -12.20
N ARG A 10 10.59 0.59 -13.33
CA ARG A 10 9.82 1.26 -14.38
C ARG A 10 8.47 1.76 -13.87
N LEU A 11 7.77 0.97 -13.07
CA LEU A 11 6.51 1.37 -12.46
C LEU A 11 6.68 2.56 -11.48
N ALA A 12 7.77 2.55 -10.70
CA ALA A 12 8.13 3.65 -9.82
C ALA A 12 8.40 4.96 -10.60
N ALA A 13 9.03 4.86 -11.78
CA ALA A 13 9.33 6.00 -12.64
C ALA A 13 8.16 6.42 -13.55
N ASP A 14 7.16 5.57 -13.78
CA ASP A 14 6.07 5.83 -14.72
C ASP A 14 5.18 6.99 -14.24
N PRO A 15 5.10 8.12 -14.97
CA PRO A 15 4.25 9.25 -14.60
C PRO A 15 2.76 8.96 -14.76
N ASN A 16 2.37 7.98 -15.58
CA ASN A 16 0.97 7.60 -15.77
C ASN A 16 0.46 6.68 -14.66
N PHE A 17 1.36 6.08 -13.87
CA PHE A 17 0.96 5.25 -12.75
C PHE A 17 0.54 6.14 -11.58
N GLU A 18 -0.72 6.00 -11.16
CA GLU A 18 -1.39 6.89 -10.22
C GLU A 18 -0.58 7.06 -8.92
N ARG A 19 -0.12 8.30 -8.69
CA ARG A 19 0.56 8.70 -7.47
C ARG A 19 -0.47 9.21 -6.46
N ARG A 20 -0.68 8.44 -5.38
CA ARG A 20 -1.61 8.82 -4.31
C ARG A 20 -1.01 9.89 -3.40
N PHE A 21 0.26 9.75 -3.06
CA PHE A 21 0.97 10.68 -2.17
C PHE A 21 2.49 10.51 -2.25
N ALA A 22 3.22 11.57 -1.95
CA ALA A 22 4.67 11.52 -1.81
C ALA A 22 5.15 12.63 -0.85
N ALA A 23 6.08 12.30 0.03
CA ALA A 23 6.65 13.22 1.00
C ALA A 23 7.97 12.69 1.57
N ASN A 24 8.74 13.57 2.20
CA ASN A 24 9.91 13.17 2.98
C ASN A 24 9.46 12.40 4.23
N LEU A 25 10.21 11.34 4.54
CA LEU A 25 10.10 10.56 5.77
C LEU A 25 11.50 10.31 6.32
N GLN A 26 11.58 9.83 7.55
CA GLN A 26 12.78 9.21 8.08
C GLN A 26 12.48 7.75 8.41
N LEU A 27 13.25 6.83 7.83
CA LEU A 27 13.14 5.40 8.12
C LEU A 27 14.09 5.04 9.27
N GLN A 28 13.60 4.29 10.25
CA GLN A 28 14.43 3.74 11.31
C GLN A 28 15.18 2.51 10.80
N GLN A 29 16.51 2.57 10.77
CA GLN A 29 17.40 1.46 10.41
C GLN A 29 18.58 1.41 11.36
N ASP A 30 18.89 0.23 11.90
CA ASP A 30 20.00 0.05 12.85
C ASP A 30 19.95 1.05 14.02
N PHE A 31 18.75 1.30 14.54
CA PHE A 31 18.47 2.30 15.59
C PHE A 31 18.83 3.75 15.21
N ARG A 32 18.96 4.05 13.93
CA ARG A 32 19.21 5.41 13.40
C ARG A 32 18.10 5.83 12.44
N TRP A 33 17.74 7.10 12.49
CA TRP A 33 16.80 7.71 11.56
C TRP A 33 17.54 8.15 10.30
N ARG A 34 17.17 7.57 9.15
CA ARG A 34 17.73 7.93 7.85
C ARG A 34 16.69 8.63 7.00
N PRO A 35 16.99 9.80 6.42
CA PRO A 35 16.04 10.47 5.54
C PRO A 35 15.79 9.64 4.29
N CYS A 36 14.55 9.67 3.81
CA CYS A 36 14.16 9.10 2.54
C CYS A 36 13.00 9.88 1.93
N TYR A 37 12.87 9.84 0.62
CA TYR A 37 11.70 10.34 -0.09
C TYR A 37 10.78 9.16 -0.39
N ALA A 38 9.58 9.18 0.18
CA ALA A 38 8.61 8.11 0.04
C ALA A 38 7.53 8.47 -0.98
N VAL A 39 7.17 7.51 -1.83
CA VAL A 39 6.16 7.67 -2.89
C VAL A 39 5.21 6.49 -2.84
N LEU A 40 3.92 6.76 -2.60
CA LEU A 40 2.85 5.77 -2.68
C LEU A 40 2.17 5.86 -4.05
N LYS A 41 2.23 4.77 -4.80
CA LYS A 41 1.48 4.61 -6.05
C LYS A 41 0.63 3.35 -5.99
N ALA A 42 -0.68 3.48 -6.22
CA ALA A 42 -1.67 2.44 -5.94
C ALA A 42 -1.48 1.84 -4.53
N ASN A 43 -1.02 0.59 -4.44
CA ASN A 43 -0.69 -0.13 -3.20
C ASN A 43 0.80 -0.37 -2.97
N LEU A 44 1.67 0.33 -3.70
CA LEU A 44 3.13 0.18 -3.62
C LEU A 44 3.75 1.43 -3.01
N LEU A 45 4.49 1.26 -1.93
CA LEU A 45 5.28 2.30 -1.30
C LEU A 45 6.75 2.14 -1.67
N PHE A 46 7.28 3.12 -2.38
CA PHE A 46 8.67 3.21 -2.79
C PHE A 46 9.41 4.20 -1.88
N ALA A 47 10.62 3.85 -1.43
CA ALA A 47 11.50 4.80 -0.73
C ALA A 47 12.82 5.00 -1.49
N PHE A 48 13.16 6.26 -1.73
CA PHE A 48 14.35 6.73 -2.42
C PHE A 48 15.26 7.49 -1.43
N ASN A 49 16.55 7.64 -1.74
CA ASN A 49 17.43 8.42 -0.85
C ASN A 49 17.06 9.91 -0.85
N LYS A 50 16.49 10.40 -1.95
CA LYS A 50 16.07 11.79 -2.15
C LYS A 50 14.95 11.89 -3.18
N GLN A 51 14.33 13.05 -3.26
CA GLN A 51 13.39 13.37 -4.32
C GLN A 51 14.11 13.36 -5.68
N ASP A 52 13.45 12.82 -6.71
CA ASP A 52 13.97 12.71 -8.08
C ASP A 52 15.34 12.01 -8.18
N ASP A 53 15.59 11.05 -7.27
CA ASP A 53 16.79 10.23 -7.29
C ASP A 53 16.87 9.42 -8.60
N PRO A 54 17.98 9.51 -9.38
CA PRO A 54 18.15 8.68 -10.57
C PRO A 54 18.29 7.19 -10.22
N GLU A 55 18.75 6.88 -9.01
CA GLU A 55 18.89 5.51 -8.53
C GLU A 55 17.54 4.86 -8.23
N PRO A 56 17.43 3.52 -8.35
CA PRO A 56 16.22 2.80 -7.97
C PRO A 56 15.89 2.98 -6.48
N PRO A 57 14.60 2.84 -6.11
CA PRO A 57 14.21 2.89 -4.71
C PRO A 57 14.93 1.78 -3.96
N PHE A 58 15.53 2.12 -2.82
CA PHE A 58 16.27 1.17 -1.99
C PHE A 58 15.31 0.27 -1.19
N LEU A 59 14.05 0.69 -1.05
CA LEU A 59 12.99 -0.06 -0.38
C LEU A 59 11.70 -0.01 -1.21
N LEU A 60 11.07 -1.18 -1.32
CA LEU A 60 9.74 -1.35 -1.89
C LEU A 60 8.89 -2.15 -0.91
N LEU A 61 7.77 -1.57 -0.51
CA LEU A 61 6.77 -2.23 0.33
C LEU A 61 5.46 -2.38 -0.46
N ILE A 62 4.90 -3.59 -0.44
CA ILE A 62 3.56 -3.85 -0.94
C ILE A 62 2.62 -3.65 0.24
N ILE A 63 1.69 -2.70 0.14
CA ILE A 63 0.74 -2.34 1.20
C ILE A 63 -0.48 -3.24 1.09
N GLU A 64 -0.24 -4.52 1.32
CA GLU A 64 -1.25 -5.57 1.44
C GLU A 64 -0.91 -6.41 2.67
N ASP A 65 -1.95 -6.88 3.38
CA ASP A 65 -1.81 -7.72 4.56
C ASP A 65 -0.82 -7.16 5.62
N CYS A 66 -0.86 -5.85 5.84
CA CYS A 66 -0.11 -5.15 6.88
C CYS A 66 -1.03 -4.42 7.87
N PHE A 67 -0.52 -4.19 9.07
CA PHE A 67 -1.06 -3.22 10.00
C PHE A 67 -0.30 -1.91 9.88
N ILE A 68 -1.04 -0.80 10.01
CA ILE A 68 -0.50 0.55 10.10
C ILE A 68 -0.82 1.03 11.51
N GLU A 69 0.21 1.26 12.32
CA GLU A 69 0.05 1.58 13.74
C GLU A 69 0.85 2.84 14.09
N LEU A 70 0.27 3.71 14.93
CA LEU A 70 1.04 4.81 15.52
C LEU A 70 1.98 4.24 16.58
N CYS A 71 3.19 4.78 16.64
CA CYS A 71 4.19 4.33 17.61
C CYS A 71 4.13 5.13 18.91
N ASP A 72 4.73 4.57 19.97
CA ASP A 72 4.99 5.32 21.20
C ASP A 72 6.25 6.18 21.03
N GLU A 73 6.03 7.48 20.81
CA GLU A 73 7.08 8.48 20.57
C GLU A 73 8.07 8.57 21.73
N ASN A 74 7.62 8.36 22.98
CA ASN A 74 8.50 8.39 24.16
C ASN A 74 9.50 7.24 24.14
N LYS A 75 9.06 6.06 23.69
CA LYS A 75 9.91 4.88 23.57
C LYS A 75 10.91 5.01 22.43
N LEU A 76 10.52 5.66 21.33
CA LEU A 76 11.37 5.83 20.14
C LEU A 76 12.26 7.08 20.18
N GLY A 77 11.96 8.03 21.06
CA GLY A 77 12.63 9.34 21.10
C GLY A 77 12.42 10.13 19.81
N LYS A 78 11.27 9.96 19.15
CA LYS A 78 10.99 10.55 17.84
C LYS A 78 9.49 10.77 17.64
N ASP A 79 9.15 12.01 17.29
CA ASP A 79 7.79 12.43 17.04
C ASP A 79 7.29 11.98 15.66
N PHE A 80 5.97 11.96 15.51
CA PHE A 80 5.23 11.66 14.30
C PHE A 80 5.56 10.30 13.69
N THR A 81 5.66 9.29 14.55
CA THR A 81 6.11 7.95 14.17
C THR A 81 4.95 6.98 13.90
N PHE A 82 5.11 6.17 12.86
CA PHE A 82 4.21 5.08 12.53
C PHE A 82 4.97 3.83 12.06
N GLU A 83 4.36 2.66 12.24
CA GLU A 83 4.90 1.36 11.85
C GLU A 83 4.03 0.73 10.76
N ILE A 84 4.68 0.15 9.75
CA ILE A 84 4.07 -0.77 8.79
C ILE A 84 4.53 -2.18 9.18
N LYS A 85 3.60 -3.02 9.61
CA LYS A 85 3.90 -4.38 10.09
C LYS A 85 3.17 -5.45 9.29
N TYR A 86 3.91 -6.31 8.62
CA TYR A 86 3.35 -7.42 7.84
C TYR A 86 2.80 -8.51 8.74
N LYS A 87 1.54 -8.92 8.53
CA LYS A 87 0.87 -9.92 9.39
C LYS A 87 1.48 -11.31 9.24
N THR A 88 1.78 -11.70 8.01
CA THR A 88 2.33 -13.01 7.67
C THR A 88 3.79 -13.21 8.08
N THR A 89 4.62 -12.17 7.94
CA THR A 89 6.07 -12.30 8.18
C THR A 89 6.52 -11.70 9.50
N GLY A 90 5.70 -10.88 10.14
CA GLY A 90 6.07 -10.08 11.31
C GLY A 90 7.11 -8.98 11.05
N ARG A 91 7.59 -8.84 9.80
CA ARG A 91 8.54 -7.78 9.43
C ARG A 91 7.89 -6.43 9.61
N SER A 92 8.63 -5.48 10.17
CA SER A 92 8.14 -4.13 10.37
C SER A 92 9.12 -3.06 9.90
N PHE A 93 8.54 -1.91 9.53
CA PHE A 93 9.23 -0.74 9.04
C PHE A 93 8.68 0.48 9.76
N ILE A 94 9.52 1.18 10.51
CA ILE A 94 9.13 2.34 11.30
C ILE A 94 9.58 3.60 10.59
N PHE A 95 8.64 4.50 10.36
CA PHE A 95 8.87 5.79 9.73
C PHE A 95 8.49 6.93 10.68
N ALA A 96 9.15 8.07 10.51
CA ALA A 96 8.78 9.34 11.12
C ALA A 96 8.46 10.35 10.01
N ALA A 97 7.32 11.03 10.12
CA ALA A 97 6.97 12.16 9.27
C ALA A 97 7.62 13.45 9.80
N GLU A 98 7.66 14.48 8.96
CA GLU A 98 8.17 15.80 9.36
C GLU A 98 7.20 16.54 10.29
N ASP A 99 5.90 16.34 10.10
CA ASP A 99 4.84 16.96 10.87
C ASP A 99 3.60 16.05 11.00
N PHE A 100 2.69 16.44 11.90
CA PHE A 100 1.44 15.74 12.16
C PHE A 100 0.55 15.61 10.91
N LYS A 101 0.49 16.65 10.08
CA LYS A 101 -0.35 16.65 8.87
C LYS A 101 0.12 15.59 7.87
N THR A 102 1.43 15.46 7.72
CA THR A 102 2.06 14.47 6.85
C THR A 102 1.87 13.07 7.40
N LEU A 103 2.02 12.88 8.72
CA LEU A 103 1.70 11.62 9.40
C LEU A 103 0.25 11.19 9.16
N GLU A 104 -0.71 12.08 9.46
CA GLU A 104 -2.14 11.82 9.30
C GLU A 104 -2.45 11.39 7.86
N ARG A 105 -1.84 12.07 6.89
CA ARG A 105 -2.02 11.75 5.47
C ARG A 105 -1.45 10.37 5.12
N TRP A 106 -0.27 10.03 5.61
CA TRP A 106 0.34 8.72 5.41
C TRP A 106 -0.51 7.61 6.01
N VAL A 107 -0.86 7.71 7.29
CA VAL A 107 -1.64 6.67 8.00
C VAL A 107 -3.00 6.47 7.34
N SER A 108 -3.68 7.56 6.98
CA SER A 108 -4.99 7.50 6.31
C SER A 108 -4.90 6.75 4.99
N LEU A 109 -3.97 7.14 4.11
CA LEU A 109 -3.84 6.53 2.79
C LEU A 109 -3.38 5.08 2.85
N LEU A 110 -2.41 4.75 3.71
CA LEU A 110 -1.92 3.39 3.87
C LEU A 110 -3.00 2.45 4.43
N THR A 111 -3.85 2.94 5.34
CA THR A 111 -4.93 2.15 5.93
C THR A 111 -6.06 1.87 4.94
N ILE A 112 -6.40 2.83 4.07
CA ILE A 112 -7.47 2.64 3.08
C ILE A 112 -6.98 1.96 1.80
N THR A 113 -5.68 1.91 1.56
CA THR A 113 -5.10 1.34 0.33
C THR A 113 -5.60 -0.08 0.02
N PRO A 114 -5.74 -1.00 0.99
CA PRO A 114 -6.29 -2.33 0.74
C PRO A 114 -7.82 -2.34 0.49
N ILE A 115 -8.54 -1.27 0.85
CA ILE A 115 -10.01 -1.24 0.79
C ILE A 115 -10.50 -1.16 -0.66
N ASP A 116 -9.83 -0.37 -1.51
CA ASP A 116 -10.21 -0.17 -2.92
C ASP A 116 -10.28 -1.53 -3.66
N TYR A 117 -9.27 -2.39 -3.45
CA TYR A 117 -9.24 -3.74 -3.99
C TYR A 117 -10.34 -4.64 -3.42
N MET A 118 -10.59 -4.57 -2.12
CA MET A 118 -11.63 -5.36 -1.45
C MET A 118 -13.02 -5.01 -1.97
N LEU A 119 -13.29 -3.72 -2.22
CA LEU A 119 -14.56 -3.26 -2.79
C LEU A 119 -14.74 -3.74 -4.23
N LEU A 120 -13.72 -3.62 -5.07
CA LEU A 120 -13.74 -4.12 -6.45
C LEU A 120 -13.94 -5.64 -6.50
N SER A 121 -13.23 -6.38 -5.63
CA SER A 121 -13.36 -7.83 -5.53
C SER A 121 -14.77 -8.23 -5.09
N LYS A 122 -15.32 -7.57 -4.07
CA LYS A 122 -16.69 -7.77 -3.61
C LYS A 122 -17.70 -7.54 -4.73
N GLN A 123 -17.55 -6.46 -5.51
CA GLN A 123 -18.43 -6.16 -6.63
C GLN A 123 -18.34 -7.26 -7.70
N SER A 124 -17.14 -7.67 -8.09
CA SER A 124 -16.94 -8.75 -9.06
C SER A 124 -17.55 -10.07 -8.61
N PHE A 125 -17.49 -10.40 -7.30
CA PHE A 125 -18.14 -11.59 -6.77
C PHE A 125 -19.66 -11.48 -6.77
N ALA A 126 -20.22 -10.31 -6.45
CA ALA A 126 -21.67 -10.09 -6.51
C ALA A 126 -22.20 -10.28 -7.95
N GLU A 127 -21.52 -9.72 -8.95
CA GLU A 127 -21.87 -9.89 -10.36
C GLU A 127 -21.78 -11.35 -10.83
N GLN A 128 -20.85 -12.14 -10.28
CA GLN A 128 -20.74 -13.57 -10.58
C GLN A 128 -21.91 -14.36 -9.98
N ILE A 129 -22.33 -14.04 -8.76
CA ILE A 129 -23.50 -14.66 -8.10
C ILE A 129 -24.76 -14.38 -8.91
N GLU A 130 -25.02 -13.12 -9.28
CA GLU A 130 -26.20 -12.75 -10.07
C GLU A 130 -26.27 -13.49 -11.41
N ARG A 131 -25.12 -13.70 -12.09
CA ARG A 131 -25.05 -14.46 -13.35
C ARG A 131 -25.40 -15.93 -13.16
N ILE A 132 -24.96 -16.55 -12.06
CA ILE A 132 -25.27 -17.95 -11.75
C ILE A 132 -26.77 -18.09 -11.48
N GLU A 133 -27.33 -17.25 -10.62
CA GLU A 133 -28.77 -17.26 -10.30
C GLU A 133 -29.64 -17.03 -11.54
N ALA A 134 -29.25 -16.10 -12.42
CA ALA A 134 -29.93 -15.87 -13.70
C ALA A 134 -29.86 -17.08 -14.64
N SER A 135 -28.72 -17.79 -14.66
CA SER A 135 -28.56 -18.99 -15.47
C SER A 135 -29.41 -20.16 -14.96
N GLU A 136 -29.52 -20.32 -13.63
CA GLU A 136 -30.35 -21.35 -13.00
C GLU A 136 -31.84 -21.12 -13.28
N MET A 137 -32.35 -19.88 -13.14
CA MET A 137 -33.73 -19.54 -13.48
C MET A 137 -34.07 -19.75 -14.97
N SER A 138 -33.11 -19.55 -15.87
CA SER A 138 -33.30 -19.82 -17.30
C SER A 138 -33.37 -21.32 -17.63
N SER A 139 -32.73 -22.16 -16.82
CA SER A 139 -32.73 -23.63 -17.00
C SER A 139 -34.01 -24.28 -16.46
N GLU A 140 -34.59 -23.76 -15.38
CA GLU A 140 -35.86 -24.28 -14.81
C GLU A 140 -37.09 -23.92 -15.67
N SER A 141 -37.08 -22.77 -16.34
CA SER A 141 -38.19 -22.36 -17.23
C SER A 141 -38.25 -23.15 -18.55
N GLY A 142 -37.14 -23.74 -19.00
CA GLY A 142 -37.09 -24.61 -20.18
C GLY A 142 -37.61 -26.04 -19.99
N THR A 143 -37.87 -26.47 -18.75
CA THR A 143 -38.27 -27.87 -18.45
C THR A 143 -39.79 -28.03 -18.25
N LYS A 144 -40.56 -26.94 -18.28
CA LYS A 144 -42.03 -26.95 -18.29
C LYS A 144 -42.55 -26.60 -19.69
N SER A 145 -42.53 -27.56 -20.61
CA SER A 145 -43.29 -27.53 -21.87
C SER A 145 -43.93 -28.89 -22.10
#